data_AF-A0A293MN45-F1
#
_entry.id   AF-A0A293MN45-F1
#
_cell.length_a   1.000
_cell.length_b   1.000
_cell.length_c   1.000
_cell.angle_alpha   90.00
_cell.angle_beta   90.00
_cell.angle_gamma   90.00
#
_symmetry.space_group_name_H-M   'P 1'
#
loop_
_entity.id
_entity.type
_entity.pdbx_description
1 polymer ?
#
loop_
_entity_poly.entity_id
_entity_poly.type
_entity_poly.pdbx_seq_one_letter_code
_entity_poly.pdbx_strand_id
1 'polypeptide(L)'
;MKGRPEKLDLTAKFRNLSAGALVKYSTTASVQNTLHPSLNSDIQWDFQKTEGQIENTFDMNIGVIRGRRARHNIKLQQIARYTGSLRNGNADIAAKVEYPQRRINWALEMKHINTESSVANRMTVNYAPGSTAASVVELAMSPEAKAQIQVSYPGRDIKVAGNYKQTSPDEYKAQISAQLKRGEKMEAIGAIKMGTMDRRTFNPSVNFELSIPRRSAILMNGAMSIMRGYYDVSARADIGSGPYEMKGTYKSPAPRNHILNMKVETPYDAYITDAMIKVSRGRAIGNANIQLGRVRQITFQSDMMSERGVKQASLDIKWDANRDPSRRATIKAGTRRIANGYECDLSVVCPKQNIRGKVATTIHGSVSAESARISSQGELEWLPRRKASYVADMNWNVAQRRRVLSTNLQLTSVANRMTVNYAPGSTAASVGELAMSPEAKAQIQVSYPGR
;
A
#
# COMPACT_ATOMS: atom_id res chain seq x y z
N MET A 1 25.84 81.80 54.56
CA MET A 1 26.17 80.55 53.83
C MET A 1 26.17 80.89 52.34
N LYS A 2 27.34 80.88 51.68
CA LYS A 2 27.45 81.18 50.24
C LYS A 2 26.97 79.95 49.45
N GLY A 3 25.87 80.09 48.71
CA GLY A 3 25.38 79.06 47.79
C GLY A 3 26.46 78.75 46.75
N ARG A 4 26.80 77.47 46.57
CA ARG A 4 27.63 77.08 45.43
C ARG A 4 26.85 77.40 44.15
N PRO A 5 27.45 78.07 43.16
CA PRO A 5 26.78 78.35 41.90
C PRO A 5 26.40 77.04 41.22
N GLU A 6 25.13 76.91 40.87
CA GLU A 6 24.61 75.82 40.07
C GLU A 6 25.05 76.04 38.62
N LYS A 7 25.70 75.02 38.07
CA LYS A 7 26.24 75.00 36.72
C LYS A 7 25.78 73.73 36.00
N LEU A 8 25.30 73.93 34.78
CA LEU A 8 25.05 72.90 33.78
C LEU A 8 26.05 73.14 32.64
N ASP A 9 26.97 72.19 32.45
CA ASP A 9 27.92 72.19 31.33
C ASP A 9 27.53 71.11 30.33
N LEU A 10 27.32 71.51 29.08
CA LEU A 10 27.18 70.61 27.94
C LEU A 10 28.42 70.78 27.05
N THR A 11 29.14 69.69 26.81
CA THR A 11 30.25 69.67 25.85
C THR A 11 29.98 68.58 24.83
N ALA A 12 29.97 68.92 23.54
CA ALA A 12 29.83 67.94 22.46
C ALA A 12 30.93 68.17 21.42
N LYS A 13 31.57 67.08 20.99
CA LYS A 13 32.59 67.09 19.94
C LYS A 13 32.24 66.02 18.93
N PHE A 14 32.02 66.45 17.69
CA PHE A 14 31.81 65.60 16.53
C PHE A 14 33.05 65.63 15.64
N ARG A 15 33.54 64.46 15.23
CA ARG A 15 34.69 64.31 14.33
C ARG A 15 34.30 63.48 13.13
N ASN A 16 34.54 64.02 11.95
CA ASN A 16 34.54 63.25 10.71
C ASN A 16 35.97 62.74 10.46
N LEU A 17 36.14 61.43 10.42
CA LEU A 17 37.41 60.72 10.17
C LEU A 17 37.34 59.90 8.88
N SER A 18 36.44 60.24 7.97
CA SER A 18 36.24 59.54 6.71
C SER A 18 37.43 59.75 5.76
N ALA A 19 37.85 58.69 5.08
CA ALA A 19 38.97 58.71 4.13
C ALA A 19 38.78 57.63 3.05
N GLY A 20 38.87 58.01 1.77
CA GLY A 20 38.65 57.09 0.66
C GLY A 20 37.27 56.43 0.71
N ALA A 21 37.24 55.09 0.68
CA ALA A 21 36.01 54.29 0.77
C ALA A 21 35.50 54.10 2.23
N LEU A 22 36.23 54.59 3.24
CA LEU A 22 35.85 54.50 4.65
C LEU A 22 35.05 55.73 5.07
N VAL A 23 33.83 55.52 5.58
CA VAL A 23 33.03 56.53 6.27
C VAL A 23 33.16 56.30 7.77
N LYS A 24 33.66 57.30 8.52
CA LYS A 24 33.85 57.18 9.97
C LYS A 24 33.46 58.47 10.69
N TYR A 25 32.57 58.33 11.69
CA TYR A 25 32.15 59.41 12.57
C TYR A 25 32.43 59.03 14.02
N SER A 26 32.94 59.97 14.80
CA SER A 26 33.17 59.80 16.23
C SER A 26 32.56 61.00 16.97
N THR A 27 31.66 60.71 17.90
CA THR A 27 30.95 61.69 18.70
C THR A 27 31.25 61.45 20.16
N THR A 28 31.61 62.51 20.86
CA THR A 28 31.76 62.50 22.32
C THR A 28 30.91 63.63 22.88
N ALA A 29 30.06 63.35 23.86
CA ALA A 29 29.24 64.34 24.53
C ALA A 29 29.30 64.13 26.05
N SER A 30 29.41 65.21 26.81
CA SER A 30 29.42 65.20 28.27
C SER A 30 28.40 66.21 28.79
N VAL A 31 27.59 65.79 29.74
CA VAL A 31 26.66 66.62 30.49
C VAL A 31 27.10 66.59 31.94
N GLN A 32 27.44 67.74 32.50
CA GLN A 32 27.84 67.88 33.90
C GLN A 32 26.90 68.85 34.59
N ASN A 33 26.18 68.35 35.59
CA ASN A 33 25.27 69.12 36.42
C ASN A 33 25.76 69.08 37.88
N THR A 34 25.99 70.25 38.45
CA THR A 34 26.47 70.39 39.84
C THR A 34 25.37 70.20 40.89
N LEU A 35 24.10 70.46 40.55
CA LEU A 35 22.93 70.24 41.41
C LEU A 35 22.52 68.77 41.45
N HIS A 36 22.57 68.09 40.30
CA HIS A 36 22.24 66.66 40.17
C HIS A 36 23.39 65.84 39.57
N PRO A 37 24.49 65.60 40.32
CA PRO A 37 25.63 64.81 39.82
C PRO A 37 25.27 63.38 39.44
N SER A 38 24.15 62.85 39.94
CA SER A 38 23.62 61.53 39.55
C SER A 38 23.19 61.45 38.08
N LEU A 39 22.93 62.60 37.44
CA LEU A 39 22.54 62.70 36.03
C LEU A 39 23.74 62.98 35.11
N ASN A 40 24.93 63.22 35.67
CA ASN A 40 26.12 63.48 34.88
C ASN A 40 26.37 62.32 33.93
N SER A 41 26.49 62.62 32.65
CA SER A 41 26.53 61.60 31.62
C SER A 41 27.66 61.87 30.64
N ASP A 42 28.43 60.84 30.33
CA ASP A 42 29.40 60.83 29.25
C ASP A 42 28.93 59.83 28.18
N ILE A 43 28.80 60.31 26.95
CA ILE A 43 28.36 59.55 25.78
C ILE A 43 29.51 59.50 24.79
N GLN A 44 29.85 58.31 24.34
CA GLN A 44 30.74 58.07 23.20
C GLN A 44 29.98 57.27 22.16
N TRP A 45 29.99 57.75 20.93
CA TRP A 45 29.38 57.08 19.79
C TRP A 45 30.34 57.07 18.61
N ASP A 46 30.72 55.86 18.19
CA ASP A 46 31.59 55.63 17.04
C ASP A 46 30.82 54.86 15.97
N PHE A 47 30.77 55.42 14.77
CA PHE A 47 30.18 54.81 13.59
C PHE A 47 31.25 54.63 12.51
N GLN A 48 31.30 53.45 11.92
CA GLN A 48 32.21 53.12 10.83
C GLN A 48 31.49 52.32 9.76
N LYS A 49 31.69 52.69 8.50
CA LYS A 49 31.18 51.96 7.34
C LYS A 49 32.26 51.88 6.26
N THR A 50 32.45 50.70 5.70
CA THR A 50 33.27 50.45 4.52
C THR A 50 32.52 49.51 3.58
N GLU A 51 33.16 49.09 2.49
CA GLU A 51 32.56 48.15 1.55
C GLU A 51 32.24 46.82 2.25
N GLY A 52 30.95 46.45 2.26
CA GLY A 52 30.50 45.21 2.90
C GLY A 52 30.58 45.17 4.42
N GLN A 53 30.83 46.28 5.14
CA GLN A 53 30.90 46.27 6.61
C GLN A 53 30.39 47.56 7.24
N ILE A 54 29.58 47.41 8.31
CA ILE A 54 29.08 48.48 9.17
C ILE A 54 29.39 48.12 10.62
N GLU A 55 29.95 49.07 11.37
CA GLU A 55 30.20 48.96 12.80
C GLU A 55 29.64 50.19 13.52
N ASN A 56 29.00 49.96 14.66
CA ASN A 56 28.46 50.99 15.53
C ASN A 56 28.79 50.62 16.97
N THR A 57 29.40 51.53 17.71
CA THR A 57 29.65 51.39 19.14
C THR A 57 29.10 52.60 19.85
N PHE A 58 28.29 52.37 20.87
CA PHE A 58 27.71 53.38 21.74
C PHE A 58 28.03 53.02 23.19
N ASP A 59 28.68 53.92 23.91
CA ASP A 59 29.00 53.77 25.33
C ASP A 59 28.44 54.99 26.08
N MET A 60 27.59 54.74 27.06
CA MET A 60 26.99 55.76 27.91
C MET A 60 27.29 55.46 29.37
N ASN A 61 27.95 56.41 30.02
CA ASN A 61 28.25 56.37 31.45
C ASN A 61 27.39 57.40 32.16
N ILE A 62 26.58 56.99 33.15
CA ILE A 62 25.67 57.87 33.91
C ILE A 62 26.07 57.88 35.38
N GLY A 63 25.97 59.05 36.01
CA GLY A 63 26.38 59.30 37.39
C GLY A 63 27.90 59.41 37.53
N VAL A 64 28.57 59.99 36.53
CA VAL A 64 30.02 60.22 36.56
C VAL A 64 30.34 61.36 37.53
N ILE A 65 31.04 61.04 38.62
CA ILE A 65 31.54 62.02 39.61
C ILE A 65 33.06 61.97 39.53
N ARG A 66 33.72 63.13 39.34
CA ARG A 66 35.18 63.24 39.19
C ARG A 66 35.93 62.29 40.15
N GLY A 67 36.66 61.33 39.58
CA GLY A 67 37.48 60.36 40.33
C GLY A 67 36.77 59.08 40.81
N ARG A 68 35.47 58.88 40.52
CA ARG A 68 34.72 57.65 40.87
C ARG A 68 34.24 56.91 39.63
N ARG A 69 34.11 55.58 39.72
CA ARG A 69 33.48 54.75 38.69
C ARG A 69 32.04 55.22 38.45
N ALA A 70 31.63 55.26 37.19
CA ALA A 70 30.26 55.57 36.79
C ALA A 70 29.25 54.64 37.50
N ARG A 71 28.09 55.19 37.90
CA ARG A 71 27.04 54.40 38.56
C ARG A 71 26.38 53.45 37.58
N HIS A 72 26.14 53.90 36.35
CA HIS A 72 25.57 53.09 35.28
C HIS A 72 26.47 53.15 34.06
N ASN A 73 26.67 52.01 33.41
CA ASN A 73 27.37 51.90 32.14
C ASN A 73 26.49 51.08 31.19
N ILE A 74 26.14 51.68 30.06
CA ILE A 74 25.34 51.04 29.01
C ILE A 74 26.21 51.02 27.76
N LYS A 75 26.47 49.82 27.24
CA LYS A 75 27.23 49.62 26.00
C LYS A 75 26.34 48.94 24.97
N LEU A 76 26.34 49.47 23.76
CA LEU A 76 25.77 48.84 22.58
C LEU A 76 26.86 48.72 21.53
N GLN A 77 27.01 47.52 20.98
CA GLN A 77 27.90 47.25 19.86
C GLN A 77 27.11 46.56 18.77
N GLN A 78 27.29 46.98 17.53
CA GLN A 78 26.72 46.34 16.35
C GLN A 78 27.82 46.24 15.30
N ILE A 79 27.98 45.05 14.73
CA ILE A 79 28.86 44.74 13.61
C ILE A 79 28.01 43.98 12.61
N ALA A 80 27.94 44.47 11.37
CA ALA A 80 27.30 43.78 10.27
C ALA A 80 28.29 43.71 9.10
N ARG A 81 28.54 42.51 8.61
CA ARG A 81 29.40 42.23 7.46
C ARG A 81 28.61 41.49 6.40
N TYR A 82 28.84 41.85 5.15
CA TYR A 82 28.25 41.22 3.98
C TYR A 82 29.29 41.14 2.87
N THR A 83 29.48 39.96 2.32
CA THR A 83 30.42 39.72 1.21
C THR A 83 29.73 38.93 0.11
N GLY A 84 29.90 39.31 -1.15
CA GLY A 84 29.42 38.56 -2.31
C GLY A 84 28.10 39.08 -2.90
N SER A 85 27.40 38.21 -3.63
CA SER A 85 26.15 38.49 -4.33
C SER A 85 24.96 37.75 -3.70
N LEU A 86 23.73 38.09 -4.10
CA LEU A 86 22.54 37.37 -3.63
C LEU A 86 22.57 35.87 -3.94
N ARG A 87 23.27 35.43 -4.98
CA ARG A 87 23.41 34.01 -5.35
C ARG A 87 24.56 33.31 -4.63
N ASN A 88 25.58 34.05 -4.21
CA ASN A 88 26.76 33.51 -3.55
C ASN A 88 27.30 34.58 -2.61
N GLY A 89 26.87 34.52 -1.35
CA GLY A 89 27.04 35.61 -0.40
C GLY A 89 27.06 35.13 1.03
N ASN A 90 27.82 35.83 1.86
CA ASN A 90 27.92 35.57 3.29
C ASN A 90 27.49 36.82 4.05
N ALA A 91 26.72 36.65 5.13
CA ALA A 91 26.40 37.72 6.06
C ALA A 91 26.79 37.31 7.49
N ASP A 92 27.35 38.23 8.24
CA ASP A 92 27.72 38.06 9.64
C ASP A 92 27.21 39.27 10.43
N ILE A 93 26.39 39.03 11.45
CA ILE A 93 25.82 40.07 12.30
C ILE A 93 26.15 39.73 13.75
N ALA A 94 26.83 40.64 14.44
CA ALA A 94 27.02 40.59 15.87
C ALA A 94 26.44 41.86 16.49
N ALA A 95 25.51 41.72 17.43
CA ALA A 95 24.97 42.83 18.19
C ALA A 95 25.05 42.49 19.69
N LYS A 96 25.51 43.43 20.51
CA LYS A 96 25.71 43.22 21.95
C LYS A 96 25.21 44.41 22.73
N VAL A 97 24.48 44.16 23.81
CA VAL A 97 24.00 45.16 24.76
C VAL A 97 24.42 44.75 26.16
N GLU A 98 25.22 45.58 26.81
CA GLU A 98 25.65 45.37 28.19
C GLU A 98 25.12 46.48 29.08
N TYR A 99 24.46 46.10 30.17
CA TYR A 99 24.11 46.99 31.26
C TYR A 99 24.26 46.24 32.59
N PRO A 100 25.48 46.20 33.16
CA PRO A 100 25.83 45.36 34.31
C PRO A 100 24.95 45.59 35.53
N GLN A 101 24.57 46.83 35.81
CA GLN A 101 23.74 47.19 36.97
C GLN A 101 22.32 46.64 36.90
N ARG A 102 21.83 46.30 35.69
CA ARG A 102 20.53 45.65 35.47
C ARG A 102 20.68 44.16 35.14
N ARG A 103 21.89 43.60 35.22
CA ARG A 103 22.22 42.22 34.81
C ARG A 103 21.82 41.92 33.35
N ILE A 104 21.91 42.93 32.49
CA ILE A 104 21.67 42.78 31.05
C ILE A 104 23.02 42.52 30.39
N ASN A 105 23.11 41.39 29.70
CA ASN A 105 24.21 41.05 28.81
C ASN A 105 23.59 40.29 27.64
N TRP A 106 22.99 41.05 26.73
CA TRP A 106 22.37 40.50 25.54
C TRP A 106 23.37 40.44 24.42
N ALA A 107 23.37 39.33 23.68
CA ALA A 107 24.20 39.18 22.50
C ALA A 107 23.40 38.44 21.43
N LEU A 108 23.44 38.93 20.20
CA LEU A 108 22.94 38.29 18.99
C LEU A 108 24.15 38.06 18.09
N GLU A 109 24.34 36.83 17.67
CA GLU A 109 25.32 36.45 16.66
C GLU A 109 24.57 35.70 15.56
N MET A 110 24.71 36.12 14.31
CA MET A 110 24.09 35.47 13.16
C MET A 110 25.12 35.32 12.06
N LYS A 111 25.32 34.10 11.58
CA LYS A 111 26.14 33.78 10.42
C LYS A 111 25.29 33.14 9.34
N HIS A 112 25.27 33.76 8.18
CA HIS A 112 24.59 33.27 6.98
C HIS A 112 25.63 33.00 5.89
N ILE A 113 25.51 31.84 5.26
CA ILE A 113 26.34 31.42 4.13
C ILE A 113 25.36 30.97 3.05
N ASN A 114 25.47 31.55 1.86
CA ASN A 114 24.70 31.17 0.69
C ASN A 114 25.65 30.86 -0.46
N THR A 115 25.46 29.72 -1.09
CA THR A 115 26.20 29.22 -2.25
C THR A 115 25.21 28.70 -3.27
N GLU A 116 25.67 28.39 -4.50
CA GLU A 116 24.78 27.86 -5.53
C GLU A 116 24.08 26.55 -5.16
N SER A 117 24.68 25.75 -4.28
CA SER A 117 24.19 24.42 -3.90
C SER A 117 23.80 24.27 -2.43
N SER A 118 23.99 25.30 -1.60
CA SER A 118 23.69 25.24 -0.16
C SER A 118 23.42 26.58 0.49
N VAL A 119 22.60 26.55 1.53
CA VAL A 119 22.25 27.67 2.41
C VAL A 119 22.47 27.22 3.85
N ALA A 120 23.25 27.97 4.61
CA ALA A 120 23.39 27.78 6.05
C ALA A 120 23.09 29.08 6.79
N ASN A 121 22.30 29.00 7.86
CA ASN A 121 22.06 30.09 8.80
C ASN A 121 22.25 29.57 10.22
N ARG A 122 23.10 30.23 10.99
CA ARG A 122 23.34 29.94 12.40
C ARG A 122 23.11 31.22 13.18
N MET A 123 22.25 31.15 14.18
CA MET A 123 21.93 32.28 15.03
C MET A 123 22.05 31.88 16.49
N THR A 124 22.64 32.73 17.31
CA THR A 124 22.78 32.58 18.75
C THR A 124 22.29 33.85 19.42
N VAL A 125 21.41 33.72 20.40
CA VAL A 125 20.84 34.82 21.17
C VAL A 125 21.03 34.55 22.66
N ASN A 126 21.87 35.34 23.30
CA ASN A 126 21.94 35.45 24.75
C ASN A 126 20.95 36.52 25.18
N TYR A 127 19.92 36.17 25.95
CA TYR A 127 18.86 37.10 26.37
C TYR A 127 18.71 37.22 27.88
N ALA A 128 19.38 36.36 28.65
CA ALA A 128 19.51 36.49 30.11
C ALA A 128 20.78 35.76 30.58
N PRO A 129 21.27 36.02 31.81
CA PRO A 129 22.40 35.27 32.37
C PRO A 129 22.16 33.75 32.31
N GLY A 130 23.05 33.03 31.62
CA GLY A 130 22.96 31.58 31.44
C GLY A 130 21.83 31.10 30.49
N SER A 131 21.11 32.01 29.84
CA SER A 131 20.02 31.68 28.92
C SER A 131 20.39 32.04 27.48
N THR A 132 20.72 31.00 26.71
CA THR A 132 21.10 31.08 25.31
C THR A 132 20.09 30.31 24.46
N ALA A 133 19.52 30.97 23.46
CA ALA A 133 18.80 30.33 22.38
C ALA A 133 19.71 30.24 21.14
N ALA A 134 19.68 29.12 20.43
CA ALA A 134 20.42 28.94 19.19
C ALA A 134 19.53 28.31 18.13
N SER A 135 19.68 28.74 16.88
CA SER A 135 19.06 28.09 15.72
C SER A 135 20.08 27.78 14.65
N VAL A 136 19.96 26.63 14.03
CA VAL A 136 20.77 26.20 12.90
C VAL A 136 19.83 25.73 11.81
N VAL A 137 19.93 26.35 10.63
CA VAL A 137 19.22 25.95 9.41
C VAL A 137 20.29 25.65 8.36
N GLU A 138 20.31 24.43 7.85
CA GLU A 138 21.25 23.99 6.83
C GLU A 138 20.47 23.29 5.73
N LEU A 139 20.60 23.78 4.50
CA LEU A 139 20.00 23.23 3.30
C LEU A 139 21.13 22.99 2.30
N ALA A 140 21.20 21.81 1.71
CA ALA A 140 22.11 21.49 0.62
C ALA A 140 21.37 20.68 -0.43
N MET A 141 21.63 20.94 -1.72
CA MET A 141 20.95 20.28 -2.84
C MET A 141 21.86 19.34 -3.64
N SER A 142 23.18 19.55 -3.58
CA SER A 142 24.17 18.76 -4.34
C SER A 142 25.42 18.52 -3.49
N PRO A 143 26.04 17.32 -3.53
CA PRO A 143 25.64 16.12 -4.30
C PRO A 143 24.50 15.32 -3.67
N GLU A 144 24.09 15.68 -2.45
CA GLU A 144 23.02 15.03 -1.70
C GLU A 144 22.06 16.11 -1.20
N ALA A 145 20.75 15.87 -1.30
CA ALA A 145 19.76 16.78 -0.76
C ALA A 145 19.69 16.60 0.75
N LYS A 146 20.06 17.64 1.51
CA LYS A 146 20.05 17.65 2.98
C LYS A 146 19.28 18.87 3.47
N ALA A 147 18.45 18.68 4.47
CA ALA A 147 17.78 19.75 5.18
C ALA A 147 17.88 19.47 6.68
N GLN A 148 18.41 20.41 7.45
CA GLN A 148 18.47 20.34 8.90
C GLN A 148 17.99 21.65 9.49
N ILE A 149 17.08 21.56 10.44
CA ILE A 149 16.59 22.67 11.26
C ILE A 149 16.76 22.24 12.71
N GLN A 150 17.51 23.02 13.48
CA GLN A 150 17.71 22.81 14.90
C GLN A 150 17.42 24.10 15.65
N VAL A 151 16.69 23.99 16.76
CA VAL A 151 16.41 25.09 17.68
C VAL A 151 16.64 24.59 19.10
N SER A 152 17.56 25.25 19.79
CA SER A 152 17.99 24.91 21.15
C SER A 152 17.76 26.10 22.07
N TYR A 153 17.15 25.87 23.23
CA TYR A 153 16.98 26.89 24.28
C TYR A 153 16.89 26.19 25.64
N PRO A 154 16.98 26.90 26.78
CA PRO A 154 17.02 26.25 28.09
C PRO A 154 15.86 25.25 28.28
N GLY A 155 16.22 23.98 28.51
CA GLY A 155 15.28 22.88 28.74
C GLY A 155 14.73 22.17 27.49
N ARG A 156 15.01 22.64 26.27
CA ARG A 156 14.49 22.04 25.03
C ARG A 156 15.51 22.06 23.89
N ASP A 157 15.52 20.99 23.11
CA ASP A 157 16.40 20.81 21.93
C ASP A 157 15.58 20.12 20.84
N ILE A 158 15.11 20.94 19.90
CA ILE A 158 14.26 20.53 18.81
C ILE A 158 15.14 20.41 17.57
N LYS A 159 15.13 19.25 16.92
CA LYS A 159 15.88 19.00 15.69
C LYS A 159 15.01 18.25 14.69
N VAL A 160 14.96 18.74 13.47
CA VAL A 160 14.39 18.05 12.32
C VAL A 160 15.48 17.97 11.27
N ALA A 161 15.78 16.78 10.77
CA ALA A 161 16.75 16.61 9.70
C ALA A 161 16.26 15.58 8.69
N GLY A 162 16.44 15.87 7.41
CA GLY A 162 16.15 14.99 6.30
C GLY A 162 17.35 14.93 5.36
N ASN A 163 17.64 13.75 4.85
CA ASN A 163 18.66 13.53 3.84
C ASN A 163 18.12 12.58 2.78
N TYR A 164 18.39 12.91 1.53
CA TYR A 164 18.07 12.12 0.35
C TYR A 164 19.32 11.98 -0.50
N LYS A 165 19.63 10.74 -0.88
CA LYS A 165 20.80 10.38 -1.66
C LYS A 165 20.45 9.30 -2.68
N GLN A 166 20.84 9.54 -3.92
CA GLN A 166 20.98 8.49 -4.92
C GLN A 166 22.35 7.80 -4.72
N THR A 167 22.34 6.53 -4.31
CA THR A 167 23.58 5.77 -4.03
C THR A 167 24.13 5.11 -5.30
N SER A 168 23.24 4.73 -6.21
CA SER A 168 23.53 4.22 -7.55
C SER A 168 22.38 4.64 -8.49
N PRO A 169 22.49 4.48 -9.82
CA PRO A 169 21.41 4.83 -10.75
C PRO A 169 20.03 4.30 -10.34
N ASP A 170 19.98 3.12 -9.70
CA ASP A 170 18.74 2.43 -9.34
C ASP A 170 18.48 2.38 -7.82
N GLU A 171 19.32 2.98 -6.97
CA GLU A 171 19.18 2.93 -5.50
C GLU A 171 19.05 4.32 -4.90
N TYR A 172 17.91 4.54 -4.24
CA TYR A 172 17.56 5.79 -3.57
C TYR A 172 17.43 5.53 -2.08
N LYS A 173 18.08 6.38 -1.26
CA LYS A 173 18.01 6.34 0.19
C LYS A 173 17.49 7.66 0.71
N ALA A 174 16.53 7.59 1.62
CA ALA A 174 15.99 8.72 2.34
C ALA A 174 16.07 8.43 3.84
N GLN A 175 16.44 9.41 4.63
CA GLN A 175 16.39 9.34 6.08
C GLN A 175 15.80 10.65 6.60
N ILE A 176 14.90 10.52 7.56
CA ILE A 176 14.22 11.63 8.22
C ILE A 176 14.33 11.39 9.71
N SER A 177 14.69 12.42 10.46
CA SER A 177 14.77 12.37 11.90
C SER A 177 14.11 13.59 12.52
N ALA A 178 13.45 13.35 13.66
CA ALA A 178 12.81 14.38 14.46
C ALA A 178 13.13 14.14 15.93
N GLN A 179 13.53 15.18 16.63
CA GLN A 179 13.82 15.19 18.05
C GLN A 179 13.08 16.37 18.66
N LEU A 180 12.26 16.14 19.68
CA LEU A 180 11.57 17.20 20.43
C LEU A 180 12.24 17.46 21.79
N LYS A 181 12.87 16.43 22.34
CA LYS A 181 13.59 16.46 23.61
C LYS A 181 14.95 15.80 23.43
N ARG A 182 15.96 16.35 24.09
CA ARG A 182 17.31 15.81 24.06
C ARG A 182 17.32 14.31 24.41
N GLY A 183 17.85 13.50 23.50
CA GLY A 183 17.94 12.05 23.65
C GLY A 183 16.71 11.25 23.17
N GLU A 184 15.59 11.90 22.84
CA GLU A 184 14.38 11.25 22.31
C GLU A 184 14.24 11.56 20.82
N LYS A 185 14.96 10.79 20.00
CA LYS A 185 14.99 10.90 18.54
C LYS A 185 14.07 9.86 17.89
N MET A 186 13.14 10.32 17.06
CA MET A 186 12.44 9.49 16.08
C MET A 186 13.22 9.50 14.78
N GLU A 187 13.30 8.35 14.11
CA GLU A 187 14.07 8.18 12.89
C GLU A 187 13.36 7.25 11.93
N ALA A 188 13.19 7.70 10.68
CA ALA A 188 12.65 6.92 9.58
C ALA A 188 13.74 6.80 8.51
N ILE A 189 14.11 5.59 8.15
CA ILE A 189 15.12 5.28 7.14
C ILE A 189 14.45 4.44 6.06
N GLY A 190 14.47 4.90 4.82
CA GLY A 190 13.91 4.22 3.66
C GLY A 190 14.96 4.02 2.58
N ALA A 191 14.97 2.85 1.96
CA ALA A 191 15.76 2.56 0.77
C ALA A 191 14.86 1.92 -0.28
N ILE A 192 14.88 2.45 -1.50
CA ILE A 192 14.19 1.91 -2.65
C ILE A 192 15.25 1.54 -3.68
N LYS A 193 15.27 0.28 -4.09
CA LYS A 193 16.04 -0.20 -5.23
C LYS A 193 15.05 -0.50 -6.34
N MET A 194 15.15 0.19 -7.48
CA MET A 194 14.29 -0.09 -8.64
C MET A 194 14.64 -1.41 -9.32
N GLY A 195 15.86 -1.90 -9.10
CA GLY A 195 16.38 -3.11 -9.74
C GLY A 195 16.70 -2.87 -11.21
N THR A 196 17.24 -3.89 -11.88
CA THR A 196 17.56 -3.81 -13.30
C THR A 196 16.27 -3.64 -14.10
N MET A 197 16.08 -2.49 -14.75
CA MET A 197 15.09 -2.33 -15.82
C MET A 197 15.65 -2.92 -17.13
N ASP A 198 15.92 -4.22 -17.16
CA ASP A 198 16.16 -4.89 -18.43
C ASP A 198 14.80 -5.24 -19.05
N ARG A 199 14.68 -5.29 -20.39
CA ARG A 199 13.42 -5.45 -21.14
C ARG A 199 12.58 -6.68 -20.75
N ARG A 200 13.11 -7.57 -19.90
CA ARG A 200 12.54 -8.88 -19.55
C ARG A 200 12.18 -9.03 -18.07
N THR A 201 12.76 -8.25 -17.17
CA THR A 201 12.61 -8.43 -15.72
C THR A 201 12.55 -7.09 -15.00
N PHE A 202 11.60 -6.93 -14.08
CA PHE A 202 11.49 -5.77 -13.21
C PHE A 202 11.47 -6.24 -11.76
N ASN A 203 12.47 -5.82 -10.97
CA ASN A 203 12.75 -6.37 -9.65
C ASN A 203 12.94 -5.30 -8.56
N PRO A 204 11.94 -4.43 -8.29
CA PRO A 204 12.10 -3.43 -7.25
C PRO A 204 12.02 -4.04 -5.85
N SER A 205 12.76 -3.43 -4.93
CA SER A 205 12.70 -3.72 -3.50
C SER A 205 12.69 -2.43 -2.68
N VAL A 206 11.99 -2.49 -1.55
CA VAL A 206 11.82 -1.39 -0.61
C VAL A 206 12.14 -1.90 0.77
N ASN A 207 13.01 -1.21 1.49
CA ASN A 207 13.26 -1.43 2.91
C ASN A 207 12.96 -0.13 3.65
N PHE A 208 12.27 -0.23 4.76
CA PHE A 208 11.87 0.90 5.58
C PHE A 208 12.01 0.52 7.06
N GLU A 209 12.62 1.41 7.82
CA GLU A 209 12.78 1.28 9.27
C GLU A 209 12.26 2.55 9.92
N LEU A 210 11.40 2.40 10.92
CA LEU A 210 10.92 3.48 11.76
C LEU A 210 11.27 3.17 13.22
N SER A 211 12.21 3.93 13.76
CA SER A 211 12.63 3.89 15.15
C SER A 211 11.92 4.99 15.94
N ILE A 212 11.21 4.60 17.00
CA ILE A 212 10.51 5.50 17.91
C ILE A 212 11.08 5.26 19.32
N PRO A 213 11.44 6.32 20.08
CA PRO A 213 11.93 6.16 21.44
C PRO A 213 10.99 5.30 22.30
N ARG A 214 11.58 4.38 23.07
CA ARG A 214 10.86 3.50 24.02
C ARG A 214 9.85 2.55 23.35
N ARG A 215 9.95 2.33 22.03
CA ARG A 215 9.18 1.32 21.30
C ARG A 215 10.14 0.48 20.45
N SER A 216 9.74 -0.75 20.15
CA SER A 216 10.45 -1.55 19.16
C SER A 216 10.38 -0.89 17.80
N ALA A 217 11.49 -0.93 17.05
CA ALA A 217 11.53 -0.42 15.68
C ALA A 217 10.53 -1.18 14.81
N ILE A 218 9.87 -0.44 13.92
CA ILE A 218 9.02 -1.01 12.88
C ILE A 218 9.91 -1.23 11.67
N LEU A 219 10.03 -2.48 11.25
CA LEU A 219 10.80 -2.87 10.07
C LEU A 219 9.83 -3.32 8.99
N MET A 220 9.94 -2.76 7.79
CA MET A 220 9.12 -3.11 6.65
C MET A 220 10.03 -3.38 5.44
N ASN A 221 9.90 -4.56 4.86
CA ASN A 221 10.65 -4.95 3.67
C ASN A 221 9.68 -5.46 2.62
N GLY A 222 9.88 -5.10 1.37
CA GLY A 222 9.08 -5.54 0.25
C GLY A 222 9.96 -5.77 -0.96
N ALA A 223 9.67 -6.82 -1.72
CA ALA A 223 10.30 -7.10 -2.98
C ALA A 223 9.29 -7.68 -3.95
N MET A 224 9.39 -7.31 -5.21
CA MET A 224 8.66 -7.97 -6.28
C MET A 224 9.59 -8.34 -7.42
N SER A 225 9.26 -9.39 -8.15
CA SER A 225 9.90 -9.79 -9.39
C SER A 225 8.82 -10.05 -10.43
N ILE A 226 8.89 -9.29 -11.53
CA ILE A 226 7.92 -9.34 -12.62
C ILE A 226 8.64 -9.72 -13.90
N MET A 227 8.19 -10.80 -14.52
CA MET A 227 8.60 -11.29 -15.82
C MET A 227 7.34 -11.75 -16.58
N ARG A 228 7.39 -11.84 -17.91
CA ARG A 228 6.26 -12.33 -18.71
C ARG A 228 5.78 -13.70 -18.20
N GLY A 229 4.56 -13.74 -17.66
CA GLY A 229 3.96 -14.96 -17.11
C GLY A 229 4.53 -15.39 -15.76
N TYR A 230 5.31 -14.55 -15.07
CA TYR A 230 5.83 -14.83 -13.73
C TYR A 230 5.74 -13.57 -12.87
N TYR A 231 5.06 -13.67 -11.73
CA TYR A 231 4.99 -12.60 -10.74
C TYR A 231 5.32 -13.21 -9.39
N ASP A 232 6.23 -12.59 -8.67
CA ASP A 232 6.63 -12.96 -7.33
C ASP A 232 6.62 -11.70 -6.48
N VAL A 233 5.90 -11.73 -5.37
CA VAL A 233 5.72 -10.59 -4.47
C VAL A 233 5.95 -11.09 -3.06
N SER A 234 6.80 -10.38 -2.33
CA SER A 234 7.00 -10.59 -0.90
C SER A 234 6.94 -9.27 -0.17
N ALA A 235 6.27 -9.25 0.97
CA ALA A 235 6.26 -8.12 1.88
C ALA A 235 6.29 -8.64 3.31
N ARG A 236 7.05 -7.98 4.18
CA ARG A 236 7.14 -8.30 5.60
C ARG A 236 7.16 -7.03 6.41
N ALA A 237 6.37 -6.98 7.48
CA ALA A 237 6.35 -5.90 8.44
C ALA A 237 6.46 -6.47 9.86
N ASP A 238 7.53 -6.14 10.58
CA ASP A 238 7.71 -6.49 11.99
C ASP A 238 7.15 -5.34 12.85
N ILE A 239 5.99 -5.56 13.48
CA ILE A 239 5.29 -4.54 14.28
C ILE A 239 4.88 -5.14 15.62
N GLY A 240 5.48 -4.68 16.72
CA GLY A 240 5.02 -4.92 18.09
C GLY A 240 4.80 -6.40 18.46
N SER A 241 3.58 -6.90 18.20
CA SER A 241 3.11 -8.26 18.50
C SER A 241 3.73 -9.37 17.64
N GLY A 242 4.42 -9.05 16.55
CA GLY A 242 5.09 -10.04 15.70
C GLY A 242 5.14 -9.66 14.22
N PRO A 243 5.67 -10.55 13.37
CA PRO A 243 5.75 -10.34 11.93
C PRO A 243 4.38 -10.46 11.27
N TYR A 244 4.13 -9.57 10.31
CA TYR A 244 3.14 -9.72 9.26
C TYR A 244 3.87 -10.02 7.96
N GLU A 245 3.53 -11.10 7.27
CA GLU A 245 4.22 -11.52 6.05
C GLU A 245 3.20 -11.82 4.94
N MET A 246 3.50 -11.38 3.73
CA MET A 246 2.78 -11.72 2.52
C MET A 246 3.78 -12.28 1.52
N LYS A 247 3.48 -13.44 0.94
CA LYS A 247 4.21 -14.04 -0.18
C LYS A 247 3.22 -14.49 -1.23
N GLY A 248 3.44 -14.11 -2.48
CA GLY A 248 2.56 -14.43 -3.60
C GLY A 248 3.37 -14.75 -4.83
N THR A 249 3.13 -15.92 -5.42
CA THR A 249 3.73 -16.33 -6.69
C THR A 249 2.64 -16.68 -7.68
N TYR A 250 2.74 -16.14 -8.89
CA TYR A 250 1.94 -16.54 -10.03
C TYR A 250 2.87 -16.97 -11.16
N LYS A 251 2.56 -18.11 -11.79
CA LYS A 251 3.29 -18.64 -12.94
C LYS A 251 2.32 -19.04 -14.04
N SER A 252 2.63 -18.67 -15.27
CA SER A 252 1.90 -19.03 -16.49
C SER A 252 2.85 -19.77 -17.44
N PRO A 253 3.28 -21.00 -17.14
CA PRO A 253 4.24 -21.74 -17.97
C PRO A 253 3.76 -21.99 -19.40
N ALA A 254 2.45 -21.93 -19.64
CA ALA A 254 1.83 -21.91 -20.97
C ALA A 254 0.60 -20.98 -20.95
N PRO A 255 0.07 -20.52 -22.10
CA PRO A 255 -1.03 -19.55 -22.15
C PRO A 255 -2.34 -19.96 -21.46
N ARG A 256 -2.52 -21.26 -21.17
CA ARG A 256 -3.70 -21.83 -20.51
C ARG A 256 -3.36 -22.57 -19.22
N ASN A 257 -2.10 -22.50 -18.78
CA ASN A 257 -1.63 -23.15 -17.57
C ASN A 257 -1.27 -22.07 -16.58
N HIS A 258 -1.91 -22.08 -15.42
CA HIS A 258 -1.76 -21.07 -14.39
C HIS A 258 -1.49 -21.74 -13.06
N ILE A 259 -0.57 -21.19 -12.29
CA ILE A 259 -0.24 -21.62 -10.93
C ILE A 259 -0.22 -20.36 -10.08
N LEU A 260 -0.94 -20.36 -8.98
CA LEU A 260 -1.01 -19.29 -7.99
C LEU A 260 -0.71 -19.90 -6.62
N ASN A 261 0.26 -19.37 -5.91
CA ASN A 261 0.48 -19.69 -4.51
C ASN A 261 0.54 -18.37 -3.74
N MET A 262 -0.34 -18.18 -2.76
CA MET A 262 -0.40 -17.00 -1.92
C MET A 262 -0.40 -17.42 -0.46
N LYS A 263 0.35 -16.69 0.35
CA LYS A 263 0.48 -16.89 1.78
C LYS A 263 0.45 -15.52 2.45
N VAL A 264 -0.46 -15.34 3.39
CA VAL A 264 -0.53 -14.16 4.25
C VAL A 264 -0.46 -14.65 5.69
N GLU A 265 0.59 -14.30 6.39
CA GLU A 265 0.81 -14.63 7.79
C GLU A 265 0.66 -13.39 8.66
N THR A 266 -0.05 -13.58 9.75
CA THR A 266 -0.17 -12.61 10.84
C THR A 266 0.38 -13.28 12.11
N PRO A 267 0.58 -12.54 13.21
CA PRO A 267 1.01 -13.15 14.47
C PRO A 267 0.08 -14.25 15.00
N TYR A 268 -1.18 -14.29 14.55
CA TYR A 268 -2.21 -15.19 15.09
C TYR A 268 -2.63 -16.27 14.10
N ASP A 269 -2.74 -15.94 12.82
CA ASP A 269 -3.29 -16.78 11.77
C ASP A 269 -2.48 -16.73 10.48
N ALA A 270 -2.59 -17.80 9.69
CA ALA A 270 -2.03 -17.90 8.35
C ALA A 270 -3.14 -18.22 7.34
N TYR A 271 -3.16 -17.47 6.25
CA TYR A 271 -4.06 -17.65 5.12
C TYR A 271 -3.24 -18.14 3.93
N ILE A 272 -3.58 -19.31 3.40
CA ILE A 272 -2.82 -19.95 2.33
C ILE A 272 -3.77 -20.28 1.19
N THR A 273 -3.39 -19.94 -0.03
CA THR A 273 -4.14 -20.27 -1.24
C THR A 273 -3.16 -20.86 -2.25
N ASP A 274 -3.37 -22.13 -2.60
CA ASP A 274 -2.65 -22.80 -3.69
C ASP A 274 -3.65 -23.16 -4.77
N ALA A 275 -3.51 -22.61 -5.97
CA ALA A 275 -4.40 -22.87 -7.09
C ALA A 275 -3.62 -23.19 -8.36
N MET A 276 -4.12 -24.14 -9.13
CA MET A 276 -3.55 -24.55 -10.40
C MET A 276 -4.67 -24.79 -11.40
N ILE A 277 -4.49 -24.29 -12.62
CA ILE A 277 -5.26 -24.68 -13.79
C ILE A 277 -4.27 -25.21 -14.81
N LYS A 278 -4.49 -26.42 -15.31
CA LYS A 278 -3.68 -27.07 -16.33
C LYS A 278 -4.58 -27.52 -17.47
N VAL A 279 -4.39 -26.95 -18.65
CA VAL A 279 -5.11 -27.30 -19.86
C VAL A 279 -4.16 -27.96 -20.85
N SER A 280 -4.44 -29.21 -21.18
CA SER A 280 -3.78 -29.98 -22.24
C SER A 280 -4.79 -30.30 -23.34
N ARG A 281 -4.32 -30.90 -24.44
CA ARG A 281 -5.20 -31.29 -25.55
C ARG A 281 -6.31 -32.21 -25.04
N GLY A 282 -7.56 -31.75 -25.13
CA GLY A 282 -8.73 -32.53 -24.72
C GLY A 282 -8.89 -32.73 -23.21
N ARG A 283 -8.12 -32.04 -22.33
CA ARG A 283 -8.30 -32.16 -20.88
C ARG A 283 -7.98 -30.87 -20.14
N ALA A 284 -8.77 -30.50 -19.15
CA ALA A 284 -8.58 -29.35 -18.27
C ALA A 284 -8.72 -29.78 -16.81
N ILE A 285 -7.66 -29.59 -16.02
CA ILE A 285 -7.60 -29.92 -14.60
C ILE A 285 -7.49 -28.61 -13.83
N GLY A 286 -8.34 -28.41 -12.84
CA GLY A 286 -8.31 -27.26 -11.93
C GLY A 286 -8.25 -27.74 -10.49
N ASN A 287 -7.30 -27.27 -9.70
CA ASN A 287 -7.21 -27.57 -8.28
C ASN A 287 -7.05 -26.26 -7.51
N ALA A 288 -7.73 -26.10 -6.39
CA ALA A 288 -7.47 -25.04 -5.44
C ALA A 288 -7.55 -25.55 -4.01
N ASN A 289 -6.65 -25.11 -3.15
CA ASN A 289 -6.65 -25.34 -1.72
C ASN A 289 -6.56 -24.00 -1.02
N ILE A 290 -7.57 -23.67 -0.22
CA ILE A 290 -7.69 -22.38 0.47
C ILE A 290 -7.79 -22.68 1.96
N GLN A 291 -6.80 -22.25 2.73
CA GLN A 291 -6.78 -22.28 4.18
C GLN A 291 -7.05 -20.87 4.71
N LEU A 292 -8.12 -20.72 5.50
CA LEU A 292 -8.55 -19.46 6.10
C LEU A 292 -8.24 -19.48 7.60
N GLY A 293 -6.99 -19.20 7.95
CA GLY A 293 -6.51 -19.25 9.33
C GLY A 293 -6.58 -20.66 9.91
N ARG A 294 -6.91 -20.73 11.20
CA ARG A 294 -7.16 -22.00 11.92
C ARG A 294 -8.59 -22.53 11.75
N VAL A 295 -9.47 -21.74 11.12
CA VAL A 295 -10.92 -21.95 11.19
C VAL A 295 -11.39 -22.90 10.12
N ARG A 296 -10.96 -22.68 8.87
CA ARG A 296 -11.58 -23.32 7.70
C ARG A 296 -10.56 -23.72 6.63
N GLN A 297 -10.79 -24.87 6.01
CA GLN A 297 -10.06 -25.31 4.81
C GLN A 297 -11.05 -25.66 3.70
N ILE A 298 -10.83 -25.15 2.49
CA ILE A 298 -11.66 -25.41 1.32
C ILE A 298 -10.77 -26.00 0.24
N THR A 299 -11.14 -27.16 -0.29
CA THR A 299 -10.48 -27.76 -1.44
C THR A 299 -11.44 -27.84 -2.61
N PHE A 300 -10.97 -27.43 -3.78
CA PHE A 300 -11.66 -27.51 -5.06
C PHE A 300 -10.84 -28.38 -6.00
N GLN A 301 -11.48 -29.32 -6.67
CA GLN A 301 -10.88 -30.14 -7.72
C GLN A 301 -11.85 -30.21 -8.90
N SER A 302 -11.33 -30.03 -10.10
CA SER A 302 -12.08 -30.11 -11.35
C SER A 302 -11.26 -30.88 -12.37
N ASP A 303 -11.89 -31.79 -13.10
CA ASP A 303 -11.29 -32.52 -14.20
C ASP A 303 -12.30 -32.63 -15.33
N MET A 304 -12.02 -31.97 -16.44
CA MET A 304 -12.85 -31.96 -17.62
C MET A 304 -12.08 -32.60 -18.77
N MET A 305 -12.63 -33.64 -19.37
CA MET A 305 -12.04 -34.37 -20.48
C MET A 305 -12.97 -34.29 -21.69
N SER A 306 -12.39 -34.04 -22.86
CA SER A 306 -13.07 -33.92 -24.14
C SER A 306 -12.21 -34.55 -25.23
N GLU A 307 -12.31 -35.86 -25.35
CA GLU A 307 -11.62 -36.65 -26.36
C GLU A 307 -12.61 -37.17 -27.41
N ARG A 308 -12.11 -37.83 -28.46
CA ARG A 308 -12.97 -38.41 -29.49
C ARG A 308 -13.75 -39.57 -28.88
N GLY A 309 -15.06 -39.39 -28.77
CA GLY A 309 -15.95 -40.42 -28.21
C GLY A 309 -16.00 -40.48 -26.68
N VAL A 310 -15.35 -39.58 -25.94
CA VAL A 310 -15.53 -39.47 -24.48
C VAL A 310 -15.55 -38.00 -24.08
N LYS A 311 -16.60 -37.58 -23.37
CA LYS A 311 -16.65 -36.31 -22.64
C LYS A 311 -16.90 -36.60 -21.17
N GLN A 312 -16.10 -36.06 -20.27
CA GLN A 312 -16.28 -36.22 -18.83
C GLN A 312 -16.06 -34.88 -18.14
N ALA A 313 -16.80 -34.63 -17.07
CA ALA A 313 -16.65 -33.49 -16.20
C ALA A 313 -16.80 -33.96 -14.76
N SER A 314 -15.80 -33.70 -13.93
CA SER A 314 -15.82 -33.94 -12.50
C SER A 314 -15.52 -32.62 -11.80
N LEU A 315 -16.33 -32.28 -10.80
CA LEU A 315 -16.14 -31.13 -9.91
C LEU A 315 -16.34 -31.63 -8.49
N ASP A 316 -15.38 -31.39 -7.61
CA ASP A 316 -15.38 -31.84 -6.22
C ASP A 316 -14.96 -30.67 -5.33
N ILE A 317 -15.88 -30.22 -4.47
CA ILE A 317 -15.69 -29.14 -3.53
C ILE A 317 -15.85 -29.70 -2.14
N LYS A 318 -14.86 -29.48 -1.27
CA LYS A 318 -14.89 -29.91 0.12
C LYS A 318 -14.59 -28.72 1.01
N TRP A 319 -15.32 -28.58 2.11
CA TRP A 319 -15.04 -27.57 3.12
C TRP A 319 -14.97 -28.25 4.49
N ASP A 320 -13.86 -28.11 5.19
CA ASP A 320 -13.62 -28.73 6.49
C ASP A 320 -13.80 -30.27 6.49
N ALA A 321 -13.61 -30.93 5.34
CA ALA A 321 -13.84 -32.37 5.20
C ALA A 321 -12.92 -33.25 6.06
N ASN A 322 -11.80 -32.71 6.54
CA ASN A 322 -10.94 -33.36 7.53
C ASN A 322 -11.65 -33.51 8.90
N ARG A 323 -12.60 -32.62 9.22
CA ARG A 323 -13.39 -32.66 10.46
C ARG A 323 -14.72 -33.38 10.26
N ASP A 324 -15.36 -33.18 9.11
CA ASP A 324 -16.66 -33.76 8.78
C ASP A 324 -16.71 -34.17 7.29
N PRO A 325 -16.57 -35.48 6.99
CA PRO A 325 -16.58 -35.98 5.61
C PRO A 325 -17.85 -35.69 4.82
N SER A 326 -18.96 -35.34 5.49
CA SER A 326 -20.24 -35.00 4.84
C SER A 326 -20.23 -33.61 4.20
N ARG A 327 -19.26 -32.75 4.55
CA ARG A 327 -19.11 -31.38 4.03
C ARG A 327 -18.41 -31.35 2.68
N ARG A 328 -19.08 -31.94 1.69
CA ARG A 328 -18.61 -31.98 0.31
C ARG A 328 -19.77 -31.86 -0.67
N ALA A 329 -19.45 -31.32 -1.85
CA ALA A 329 -20.30 -31.30 -3.02
C ALA A 329 -19.50 -31.84 -4.21
N THR A 330 -19.92 -32.97 -4.78
CA THR A 330 -19.26 -33.61 -5.92
C THR A 330 -20.26 -33.76 -7.06
N ILE A 331 -19.88 -33.34 -8.27
CA ILE A 331 -20.63 -33.55 -9.51
C ILE A 331 -19.72 -34.33 -10.44
N LYS A 332 -20.18 -35.46 -10.95
CA LYS A 332 -19.52 -36.21 -12.02
C LYS A 332 -20.52 -36.43 -13.13
N ALA A 333 -20.15 -36.09 -14.35
CA ALA A 333 -20.94 -36.34 -15.54
C ALA A 333 -20.03 -36.90 -16.62
N GLY A 334 -20.49 -37.91 -17.34
CA GLY A 334 -19.77 -38.54 -18.42
C GLY A 334 -20.68 -38.85 -19.59
N THR A 335 -20.13 -38.80 -20.78
CA THR A 335 -20.70 -39.41 -21.97
C THR A 335 -19.61 -40.15 -22.73
N ARG A 336 -19.88 -41.38 -23.11
CA ARG A 336 -19.00 -42.24 -23.89
C ARG A 336 -19.74 -42.71 -25.13
N ARG A 337 -19.11 -42.57 -26.28
CA ARG A 337 -19.55 -43.18 -27.53
C ARG A 337 -19.21 -44.66 -27.49
N ILE A 338 -20.22 -45.48 -27.72
CA ILE A 338 -20.09 -46.91 -27.97
C ILE A 338 -20.24 -47.17 -29.48
N ALA A 339 -19.95 -48.39 -29.95
CA ALA A 339 -19.90 -48.74 -31.38
C ALA A 339 -21.12 -48.22 -32.17
N ASN A 340 -22.29 -48.25 -31.55
CA ASN A 340 -23.58 -47.89 -32.12
C ASN A 340 -24.38 -46.96 -31.20
N GLY A 341 -23.76 -45.97 -30.53
CA GLY A 341 -24.55 -45.13 -29.61
C GLY A 341 -23.77 -44.38 -28.55
N TYR A 342 -24.44 -44.07 -27.44
CA TYR A 342 -23.90 -43.30 -26.33
C TYR A 342 -24.32 -43.87 -24.98
N GLU A 343 -23.41 -43.86 -24.03
CA GLU A 343 -23.68 -44.04 -22.61
C GLU A 343 -23.41 -42.73 -21.90
N CYS A 344 -24.29 -42.33 -20.99
CA CYS A 344 -24.17 -41.14 -20.18
C CYS A 344 -24.35 -41.50 -18.71
N ASP A 345 -23.51 -40.94 -17.85
CA ASP A 345 -23.57 -41.08 -16.41
C ASP A 345 -23.60 -39.71 -15.74
N LEU A 346 -24.38 -39.60 -14.67
CA LEU A 346 -24.46 -38.42 -13.81
C LEU A 346 -24.42 -38.89 -12.35
N SER A 347 -23.60 -38.25 -11.53
CA SER A 347 -23.54 -38.49 -10.10
C SER A 347 -23.35 -37.16 -9.38
N VAL A 348 -24.34 -36.73 -8.62
CA VAL A 348 -24.28 -35.55 -7.76
C VAL A 348 -24.34 -36.01 -6.31
N VAL A 349 -23.36 -35.61 -5.51
CA VAL A 349 -23.29 -35.85 -4.07
C VAL A 349 -23.27 -34.49 -3.40
N CYS A 350 -24.28 -34.17 -2.61
CA CYS A 350 -24.37 -32.96 -1.81
C CYS A 350 -24.69 -33.35 -0.35
N PRO A 351 -24.56 -32.43 0.62
CA PRO A 351 -24.95 -32.72 1.99
C PRO A 351 -26.40 -33.25 2.03
N LYS A 352 -26.59 -34.45 2.58
CA LYS A 352 -27.89 -35.15 2.74
C LYS A 352 -28.57 -35.60 1.44
N GLN A 353 -27.95 -35.45 0.27
CA GLN A 353 -28.57 -35.83 -1.01
C GLN A 353 -27.56 -36.49 -1.96
N ASN A 354 -27.95 -37.60 -2.55
CA ASN A 354 -27.18 -38.26 -3.60
C ASN A 354 -28.12 -38.50 -4.78
N ILE A 355 -27.76 -37.97 -5.95
CA ILE A 355 -28.48 -38.14 -7.21
C ILE A 355 -27.59 -38.93 -8.15
N ARG A 356 -28.13 -40.00 -8.76
CA ARG A 356 -27.44 -40.83 -9.75
C ARG A 356 -28.31 -40.95 -10.97
N GLY A 357 -27.76 -40.63 -12.13
CA GLY A 357 -28.41 -40.77 -13.43
C GLY A 357 -27.58 -41.67 -14.33
N LYS A 358 -28.24 -42.52 -15.12
CA LYS A 358 -27.62 -43.29 -16.20
C LYS A 358 -28.54 -43.25 -17.40
N VAL A 359 -27.99 -43.03 -18.59
CA VAL A 359 -28.72 -43.12 -19.85
C VAL A 359 -27.86 -43.91 -20.82
N ALA A 360 -28.42 -44.91 -21.48
CA ALA A 360 -27.76 -45.64 -22.56
C ALA A 360 -28.66 -45.62 -23.79
N THR A 361 -28.10 -45.19 -24.91
CA THR A 361 -28.80 -45.10 -26.19
C THR A 361 -28.02 -45.87 -27.23
N THR A 362 -28.66 -46.83 -27.88
CA THR A 362 -28.15 -47.58 -29.03
C THR A 362 -28.90 -47.19 -30.30
N ILE A 363 -28.17 -47.07 -31.41
CA ILE A 363 -28.61 -46.64 -32.73
C ILE A 363 -28.10 -47.68 -33.72
N HIS A 364 -29.01 -48.47 -34.28
CA HIS A 364 -28.72 -49.40 -35.36
C HIS A 364 -29.21 -48.80 -36.69
N GLY A 365 -28.38 -48.87 -37.73
CA GLY A 365 -28.65 -48.20 -39.01
C GLY A 365 -28.24 -46.73 -39.02
N SER A 366 -28.68 -45.97 -40.01
CA SER A 366 -28.43 -44.53 -40.10
C SER A 366 -29.76 -43.80 -40.27
N VAL A 367 -29.93 -42.66 -39.60
CA VAL A 367 -31.08 -41.77 -39.82
C VAL A 367 -31.13 -41.26 -41.28
N SER A 368 -29.98 -41.27 -41.96
CA SER A 368 -29.87 -40.96 -43.39
C SER A 368 -30.08 -42.17 -44.32
N ALA A 369 -30.19 -43.38 -43.77
CA ALA A 369 -30.43 -44.62 -44.53
C ALA A 369 -31.90 -45.02 -44.42
N GLU A 370 -32.32 -45.97 -45.26
CA GLU A 370 -33.73 -46.40 -45.37
C GLU A 370 -34.29 -47.03 -44.09
N SER A 371 -33.46 -47.36 -43.09
CA SER A 371 -33.92 -47.76 -41.76
C SER A 371 -32.99 -47.32 -40.63
N ALA A 372 -33.59 -46.94 -39.50
CA ALA A 372 -32.92 -46.61 -38.25
C ALA A 372 -33.73 -47.13 -37.06
N ARG A 373 -33.06 -47.84 -36.15
CA ARG A 373 -33.63 -48.25 -34.86
C ARG A 373 -32.85 -47.59 -33.74
N ILE A 374 -33.54 -46.79 -32.94
CA ILE A 374 -33.00 -46.13 -31.75
C ILE A 374 -33.64 -46.79 -30.54
N SER A 375 -32.83 -47.25 -29.60
CA SER A 375 -33.29 -47.72 -28.29
C SER A 375 -32.57 -46.91 -27.22
N SER A 376 -33.31 -46.32 -26.29
CA SER A 376 -32.78 -45.52 -25.19
C SER A 376 -33.38 -45.99 -23.87
N GLN A 377 -32.52 -46.28 -22.91
CA GLN A 377 -32.91 -46.60 -21.55
C GLN A 377 -32.27 -45.59 -20.60
N GLY A 378 -33.01 -45.16 -19.59
CA GLY A 378 -32.48 -44.25 -18.59
C GLY A 378 -33.01 -44.52 -17.20
N GLU A 379 -32.19 -44.21 -16.21
CA GLU A 379 -32.52 -44.31 -14.79
C GLU A 379 -32.06 -43.04 -14.08
N LEU A 380 -32.88 -42.53 -13.17
CA LEU A 380 -32.57 -41.43 -12.27
C LEU A 380 -32.98 -41.84 -10.86
N GLU A 381 -32.03 -41.87 -9.95
CA GLU A 381 -32.19 -42.20 -8.54
C GLU A 381 -31.80 -40.99 -7.69
N TRP A 382 -32.62 -40.64 -6.69
CA TRP A 382 -32.26 -39.68 -5.66
C TRP A 382 -32.57 -40.24 -4.27
N LEU A 383 -31.50 -40.43 -3.49
CA LEU A 383 -31.56 -41.01 -2.14
C LEU A 383 -32.27 -40.06 -1.15
N PRO A 384 -32.96 -40.60 -0.12
CA PRO A 384 -32.92 -42.00 0.29
C PRO A 384 -33.91 -42.97 -0.38
N ARG A 385 -34.93 -42.53 -1.14
CA ARG A 385 -36.02 -43.46 -1.55
C ARG A 385 -36.73 -43.17 -2.87
N ARG A 386 -36.11 -42.49 -3.84
CA ARG A 386 -36.81 -42.24 -5.12
C ARG A 386 -35.99 -42.69 -6.33
N LYS A 387 -36.65 -43.43 -7.23
CA LYS A 387 -36.12 -43.89 -8.51
C LYS A 387 -37.17 -43.66 -9.60
N ALA A 388 -36.73 -43.17 -10.74
CA ALA A 388 -37.48 -43.13 -11.99
C ALA A 388 -36.66 -43.80 -13.09
N SER A 389 -37.30 -44.53 -13.99
CA SER A 389 -36.65 -45.12 -15.15
C SER A 389 -37.53 -45.01 -16.39
N TYR A 390 -36.91 -45.02 -17.56
CA TYR A 390 -37.59 -45.05 -18.83
C TYR A 390 -36.92 -46.04 -19.79
N VAL A 391 -37.71 -46.58 -20.71
CA VAL A 391 -37.25 -47.33 -21.88
C VAL A 391 -38.01 -46.80 -23.09
N ALA A 392 -37.29 -46.35 -24.10
CA ALA A 392 -37.83 -45.75 -25.31
C ALA A 392 -37.24 -46.45 -26.53
N ASP A 393 -38.08 -47.08 -27.35
CA ASP A 393 -37.70 -47.68 -28.61
C ASP A 393 -38.38 -46.94 -29.77
N MET A 394 -37.60 -46.55 -30.75
CA MET A 394 -38.05 -45.93 -31.99
C MET A 394 -37.52 -46.74 -33.16
N ASN A 395 -38.42 -47.17 -34.05
CA ASN A 395 -38.07 -47.86 -35.28
C ASN A 395 -38.61 -47.07 -36.47
N TRP A 396 -37.70 -46.61 -37.31
CA TRP A 396 -37.93 -45.88 -38.54
C TRP A 396 -37.58 -46.79 -39.71
N ASN A 397 -38.53 -47.04 -40.61
CA ASN A 397 -38.28 -47.79 -41.85
C ASN A 397 -38.99 -47.12 -43.04
N VAL A 398 -38.23 -46.73 -44.06
CA VAL A 398 -38.68 -46.06 -45.31
C VAL A 398 -38.60 -47.01 -46.51
N ALA A 399 -37.90 -48.14 -46.41
CA ALA A 399 -37.70 -49.07 -47.52
C ALA A 399 -38.99 -49.78 -47.98
N GLN A 400 -40.05 -49.75 -47.16
CA GLN A 400 -41.34 -50.30 -47.52
C GLN A 400 -42.28 -49.21 -48.07
N ARG A 401 -43.14 -49.54 -49.04
CA ARG A 401 -44.17 -48.65 -49.64
C ARG A 401 -45.14 -47.99 -48.63
N ARG A 402 -44.99 -48.26 -47.33
CA ARG A 402 -45.62 -47.57 -46.20
C ARG A 402 -44.51 -47.01 -45.32
N ARG A 403 -44.48 -45.69 -45.14
CA ARG A 403 -43.62 -45.04 -44.14
C ARG A 403 -44.10 -45.46 -42.75
N VAL A 404 -43.33 -46.30 -42.07
CA VAL A 404 -43.67 -46.81 -40.73
C VAL A 404 -42.73 -46.16 -39.73
N LEU A 405 -43.28 -45.27 -38.90
CA LEU A 405 -42.67 -44.81 -37.66
C LEU A 405 -43.40 -45.50 -36.51
N SER A 406 -42.68 -46.29 -35.72
CA SER A 406 -43.21 -46.89 -34.49
C SER A 406 -42.38 -46.44 -33.31
N THR A 407 -43.06 -46.05 -32.23
CA THR A 407 -42.44 -45.62 -30.97
C THR A 407 -43.11 -46.32 -29.80
N ASN A 408 -42.29 -46.82 -28.89
CA ASN A 408 -42.71 -47.40 -27.61
C ASN A 408 -41.98 -46.64 -26.51
N LEU A 409 -42.73 -46.09 -25.55
CA LEU A 409 -42.18 -45.43 -24.37
C LEU A 409 -42.79 -46.05 -23.11
N GLN A 410 -41.92 -46.58 -22.26
CA GLN A 410 -42.25 -47.05 -20.92
C GLN A 410 -41.62 -46.12 -19.90
N LEU A 411 -42.42 -45.59 -18.98
CA LEU A 411 -42.00 -44.75 -17.86
C LEU A 411 -42.37 -45.44 -16.55
N THR A 412 -41.41 -45.60 -15.65
CA THR A 412 -41.62 -46.18 -14.32
C THR A 412 -41.14 -45.19 -13.26
N SER A 413 -41.98 -44.91 -12.27
CA SER A 413 -41.66 -44.03 -11.13
C SER A 413 -42.16 -44.66 -9.84
N VAL A 414 -41.71 -44.14 -8.69
CA VAL A 414 -42.13 -44.60 -7.35
C VAL A 414 -43.66 -44.60 -7.16
N ALA A 415 -44.38 -43.73 -7.87
CA ALA A 415 -45.83 -43.59 -7.74
C ALA A 415 -46.63 -44.32 -8.82
N ASN A 416 -46.12 -44.43 -10.06
CA ASN A 416 -46.89 -44.90 -11.22
C ASN A 416 -46.01 -45.58 -12.28
N ARG A 417 -46.62 -46.51 -13.03
CA ARG A 417 -46.10 -47.06 -14.30
C ARG A 417 -46.97 -46.57 -15.45
N MET A 418 -46.38 -46.03 -16.51
CA MET A 418 -47.09 -45.58 -17.71
C MET A 418 -46.43 -46.20 -18.95
N THR A 419 -47.25 -46.80 -19.82
CA THR A 419 -46.81 -47.36 -21.10
C THR A 419 -47.57 -46.66 -22.21
N VAL A 420 -46.86 -46.08 -23.18
CA VAL A 420 -47.42 -45.43 -24.36
C VAL A 420 -46.89 -46.12 -25.61
N ASN A 421 -47.80 -46.69 -26.40
CA ASN A 421 -47.47 -47.33 -27.67
C ASN A 421 -48.08 -46.51 -28.82
N TYR A 422 -47.26 -46.17 -29.83
CA TYR A 422 -47.73 -45.52 -31.04
C TYR A 422 -47.44 -46.38 -32.28
N ALA A 423 -48.48 -46.68 -33.04
CA ALA A 423 -48.41 -47.41 -34.30
C ALA A 423 -48.91 -46.53 -35.46
N PRO A 424 -48.28 -46.57 -36.64
CA PRO A 424 -48.66 -45.74 -37.77
C PRO A 424 -50.05 -46.16 -38.31
N GLY A 425 -50.97 -45.19 -38.40
CA GLY A 425 -52.37 -45.38 -38.80
C GLY A 425 -53.38 -45.23 -37.66
N SER A 426 -52.94 -45.02 -36.42
CA SER A 426 -53.82 -44.73 -35.27
C SER A 426 -53.97 -43.23 -35.03
N THR A 427 -55.21 -42.73 -34.94
CA THR A 427 -55.53 -41.35 -34.49
C THR A 427 -55.50 -41.20 -32.97
N ALA A 428 -55.27 -42.29 -32.23
CA ALA A 428 -55.21 -42.30 -30.77
C ALA A 428 -54.01 -43.12 -30.30
N ALA A 429 -53.18 -42.52 -29.44
CA ALA A 429 -52.21 -43.26 -28.65
C ALA A 429 -52.98 -44.17 -27.67
N SER A 430 -52.65 -45.46 -27.64
CA SER A 430 -53.17 -46.35 -26.60
C SER A 430 -52.30 -46.18 -25.35
N VAL A 431 -52.90 -45.65 -24.28
CA VAL A 431 -52.30 -45.59 -22.94
C VAL A 431 -52.73 -46.84 -22.22
N GLY A 432 -51.78 -47.72 -21.86
CA GLY A 432 -52.07 -48.85 -20.98
C GLY A 432 -52.40 -48.38 -19.56
N GLU A 433 -53.36 -49.04 -18.91
CA GLU A 433 -53.98 -48.68 -17.62
C GLU A 433 -53.08 -47.91 -16.63
N LEU A 434 -53.55 -46.72 -16.26
CA LEU A 434 -53.03 -45.89 -15.19
C LEU A 434 -53.79 -46.20 -13.89
N ALA A 435 -53.13 -46.79 -12.90
CA ALA A 435 -53.60 -46.69 -11.52
C ALA A 435 -53.11 -45.34 -10.95
N MET A 436 -53.89 -44.27 -11.12
CA MET A 436 -53.52 -42.94 -10.63
C MET A 436 -53.86 -42.76 -9.15
N SER A 437 -52.93 -42.25 -8.35
CA SER A 437 -53.29 -41.53 -7.12
C SER A 437 -53.88 -40.14 -7.46
N PRO A 438 -54.75 -39.54 -6.62
CA PRO A 438 -55.59 -38.39 -6.98
C PRO A 438 -54.86 -37.08 -7.37
N GLU A 439 -53.55 -36.98 -7.19
CA GLU A 439 -52.80 -35.73 -7.31
C GLU A 439 -51.92 -35.61 -8.58
N ALA A 440 -51.91 -36.60 -9.48
CA ALA A 440 -51.10 -36.57 -10.69
C ALA A 440 -51.94 -36.31 -11.95
N LYS A 441 -51.91 -35.07 -12.49
CA LYS A 441 -52.41 -34.77 -13.84
C LYS A 441 -51.26 -34.91 -14.85
N ALA A 442 -51.30 -35.91 -15.72
CA ALA A 442 -50.48 -35.96 -16.92
C ALA A 442 -51.26 -35.31 -18.08
N GLN A 443 -50.85 -34.10 -18.51
CA GLN A 443 -51.28 -33.54 -19.79
C GLN A 443 -50.23 -33.88 -20.84
N ILE A 444 -50.58 -34.73 -21.80
CA ILE A 444 -49.79 -34.92 -23.02
C ILE A 444 -50.39 -33.99 -24.08
N GLN A 445 -49.71 -32.89 -24.38
CA GLN A 445 -50.05 -32.02 -25.51
C GLN A 445 -49.12 -32.38 -26.68
N VAL A 446 -49.66 -33.02 -27.72
CA VAL A 446 -48.94 -33.24 -28.98
C VAL A 446 -49.24 -32.05 -29.89
N SER A 447 -48.31 -31.11 -29.99
CA SER A 447 -48.38 -29.99 -30.94
C SER A 447 -47.49 -30.26 -32.15
N TYR A 448 -48.09 -30.23 -33.35
CA TYR A 448 -47.37 -30.29 -34.62
C TYR A 448 -46.86 -28.89 -35.01
N PRO A 449 -45.58 -28.73 -35.41
CA PRO A 449 -45.15 -27.53 -36.13
C PRO A 449 -45.41 -27.74 -37.63
N GLY A 450 -46.22 -26.86 -38.23
CA GLY A 450 -46.29 -26.67 -39.68
C GLY A 450 -47.63 -26.98 -40.33
N ARG A 451 -48.44 -25.93 -40.53
CA ARG A 451 -48.42 -25.31 -41.86
C ARG A 451 -47.67 -24.00 -41.78
#